data_AF-A0A519Z7W9-F1
#
_entry.id   AF-A0A519Z7W9-F1
#
_cell.length_a   1.000
_cell.length_b   1.000
_cell.length_c   1.000
_cell.angle_alpha   90.00
_cell.angle_beta   90.00
_cell.angle_gamma   90.00
#
_symmetry.space_group_name_H-M   'P 1'
#
loop_
_entity.id
_entity.type
_entity.pdbx_description
1 polymer ?
#
loop_
_entity_poly.entity_id
_entity_poly.type
_entity_poly.pdbx_seq_one_letter_code
_entity_poly.pdbx_strand_id
1 'polypeptide(L)'
;MRYSYTGGALALTAPTTDLQAVVAPGGSAFRADVQATINHQQVAAHYGFGIQLDLPGHLAAYATTRQLLGQLQGAGWEAGLGYARNLRPHGRPLLARAGLGYLRQSSGRRLGTVPNPDADLRLAGTPLAADQLTLSLQRVTSALQPKLGLGLEISHHWEAVADLGYLLSLGTHNQLLIEEKGGFFSFNQQAAELALPAAEAQVFVRNQPAAAGPWQLGHLLLSVGVLY
;
A
#
# COMPACT_ATOMS: atom_id res chain seq x y z
N MET A 1 -20.60 12.64 10.94
CA MET A 1 -19.34 11.89 10.71
C MET A 1 -19.70 10.44 10.55
N ARG A 2 -19.14 9.77 9.55
CA ARG A 2 -19.43 8.37 9.20
C ARG A 2 -18.12 7.60 9.11
N TYR A 3 -18.16 6.32 9.43
CA TYR A 3 -17.07 5.37 9.28
C TYR A 3 -17.27 4.55 8.02
N SER A 4 -16.17 4.15 7.39
CA SER A 4 -16.19 3.30 6.21
C SER A 4 -15.39 2.02 6.46
N TYR A 5 -15.96 0.90 6.02
CA TYR A 5 -15.24 -0.35 5.85
C TYR A 5 -15.34 -0.75 4.38
N THR A 6 -14.20 -1.02 3.77
CA THR A 6 -14.12 -1.32 2.34
C THR A 6 -13.23 -2.52 2.10
N GLY A 7 -13.53 -3.26 1.05
CA GLY A 7 -12.65 -4.25 0.47
C GLY A 7 -12.81 -4.28 -1.03
N GLY A 8 -11.84 -4.85 -1.72
CA GLY A 8 -11.95 -4.94 -3.17
C GLY A 8 -10.69 -5.45 -3.82
N ALA A 9 -10.50 -5.00 -5.05
CA ALA A 9 -9.47 -5.48 -5.94
C ALA A 9 -8.71 -4.31 -6.57
N LEU A 10 -7.39 -4.44 -6.59
CA LEU A 10 -6.49 -3.54 -7.27
C LEU A 10 -5.85 -4.29 -8.43
N ALA A 11 -5.92 -3.71 -9.63
CA ALA A 11 -5.15 -4.22 -10.75
C ALA A 11 -3.66 -4.10 -10.43
N LEU A 12 -2.90 -5.17 -10.60
CA LEU A 12 -1.47 -5.18 -10.35
C LEU A 12 -0.82 -6.29 -11.16
N THR A 13 0.19 -5.97 -11.96
CA THR A 13 0.91 -6.96 -12.77
C THR A 13 2.19 -7.36 -12.07
N ALA A 14 2.36 -8.65 -11.79
CA ALA A 14 3.59 -9.24 -11.29
C ALA A 14 3.90 -10.52 -12.08
N PRO A 15 5.03 -10.59 -12.81
CA PRO A 15 5.44 -11.81 -13.50
C PRO A 15 6.11 -12.79 -12.54
N THR A 16 6.07 -14.09 -12.82
CA THR A 16 6.87 -15.08 -12.07
C THR A 16 8.36 -14.78 -12.24
N THR A 17 9.07 -14.60 -11.12
CA THR A 17 10.51 -14.35 -11.14
C THR A 17 11.15 -14.54 -9.77
N ASP A 18 12.45 -14.76 -9.77
CA ASP A 18 13.28 -14.74 -8.58
C ASP A 18 13.81 -13.33 -8.32
N LEU A 19 13.83 -12.99 -7.03
CA LEU A 19 14.30 -11.73 -6.48
C LEU A 19 15.44 -12.05 -5.53
N GLN A 20 16.47 -11.23 -5.56
CA GLN A 20 17.55 -11.25 -4.57
C GLN A 20 17.82 -9.83 -4.12
N ALA A 21 18.08 -9.63 -2.83
CA ALA A 21 18.63 -8.39 -2.32
C ALA A 21 19.86 -8.69 -1.49
N VAL A 22 20.94 -7.99 -1.82
CA VAL A 22 22.20 -8.02 -1.09
C VAL A 22 22.38 -6.68 -0.42
N VAL A 23 22.55 -6.66 0.89
CA VAL A 23 22.76 -5.44 1.69
C VAL A 23 24.06 -5.57 2.46
N ALA A 24 24.97 -4.62 2.27
CA ALA A 24 26.28 -4.59 2.90
C ALA A 24 26.73 -3.14 3.10
N PRO A 25 26.27 -2.46 4.17
CA PRO A 25 26.70 -1.12 4.51
C PRO A 25 28.19 -1.07 4.84
N GLY A 26 28.86 -0.01 4.40
CA GLY A 26 30.29 0.20 4.68
C GLY A 26 30.53 0.42 6.18
N GLY A 27 31.55 -0.24 6.73
CA GLY A 27 31.94 -0.05 8.13
C GLY A 27 31.08 -0.79 9.17
N SER A 28 30.17 -1.67 8.73
CA SER A 28 29.36 -2.53 9.61
C SER A 28 29.67 -4.01 9.38
N ALA A 29 29.44 -4.83 10.41
CA ALA A 29 29.48 -6.29 10.31
C ALA A 29 28.20 -6.87 9.66
N PHE A 30 27.14 -6.07 9.51
CA PHE A 30 25.89 -6.49 8.92
C PHE A 30 26.05 -6.84 7.45
N ARG A 31 25.61 -8.04 7.07
CA ARG A 31 25.48 -8.49 5.68
C ARG A 31 24.22 -9.31 5.53
N ALA A 32 23.44 -8.99 4.51
CA ALA A 32 22.26 -9.75 4.15
C ALA A 32 22.36 -10.18 2.69
N ASP A 33 22.05 -11.45 2.43
CA ASP A 33 21.75 -11.96 1.09
C ASP A 33 20.47 -12.76 1.22
N VAL A 34 19.38 -12.20 0.70
CA VAL A 34 18.04 -12.78 0.80
C VAL A 34 17.46 -12.96 -0.57
N GLN A 35 16.82 -14.11 -0.75
CA GLN A 35 16.17 -14.47 -2.00
C GLN A 35 14.71 -14.82 -1.75
N ALA A 36 13.85 -14.42 -2.68
CA ALA A 36 12.46 -14.81 -2.69
C ALA A 36 11.94 -14.93 -4.12
N THR A 37 11.04 -15.87 -4.32
CA THR A 37 10.30 -15.98 -5.57
C THR A 37 8.97 -15.23 -5.45
N ILE A 38 8.59 -14.59 -6.55
CA ILE A 38 7.24 -14.08 -6.76
C ILE A 38 6.56 -14.93 -7.84
N ASN A 39 5.30 -15.26 -7.62
CA ASN A 39 4.47 -15.96 -8.60
C ASN A 39 3.71 -14.94 -9.45
N HIS A 40 3.22 -15.38 -10.61
CA HIS A 40 2.38 -14.55 -11.45
C HIS A 40 1.12 -14.08 -10.70
N GLN A 41 0.84 -12.77 -10.74
CA GLN A 41 -0.36 -12.16 -10.14
C GLN A 41 -0.80 -10.94 -10.98
N GLN A 42 -2.11 -10.81 -11.18
CA GLN A 42 -2.73 -9.71 -11.95
C GLN A 42 -3.66 -8.83 -11.11
N VAL A 43 -4.04 -9.29 -9.93
CA VAL A 43 -4.96 -8.61 -9.02
C VAL A 43 -4.49 -8.83 -7.59
N ALA A 44 -4.46 -7.77 -6.80
CA ALA A 44 -4.29 -7.83 -5.35
C ALA A 44 -5.63 -7.49 -4.68
N ALA A 45 -6.05 -8.34 -3.74
CA ALA A 45 -7.19 -8.01 -2.89
C ALA A 45 -6.74 -6.96 -1.87
N HIS A 46 -7.67 -6.11 -1.45
CA HIS A 46 -7.41 -5.13 -0.40
C HIS A 46 -8.58 -5.04 0.57
N TYR A 47 -8.28 -4.57 1.78
CA TYR A 47 -9.26 -4.11 2.74
C TYR A 47 -8.83 -2.76 3.30
N GLY A 48 -9.78 -2.00 3.82
CA GLY A 48 -9.53 -0.65 4.26
C GLY A 48 -10.59 -0.11 5.21
N PHE A 49 -10.17 0.86 6.02
CA PHE A 49 -10.99 1.56 6.97
C PHE A 49 -10.87 3.05 6.75
N GLY A 50 -11.94 3.80 6.97
CA GLY A 50 -11.88 5.24 6.83
C GLY A 50 -12.96 6.00 7.57
N ILE A 51 -12.90 7.30 7.37
CA ILE A 51 -13.82 8.28 7.93
C ILE A 51 -14.29 9.21 6.82
N GLN A 52 -15.55 9.64 6.94
CA GLN A 52 -16.18 10.59 6.05
C GLN A 52 -16.86 11.69 6.87
N LEU A 53 -16.67 12.94 6.43
CA LEU A 53 -17.31 14.12 6.95
C LEU A 53 -18.20 14.70 5.86
N ASP A 54 -19.50 14.72 6.11
CA ASP A 54 -20.46 15.30 5.19
C ASP A 54 -20.36 16.83 5.24
N LEU A 55 -20.31 17.43 4.06
CA LEU A 55 -20.20 18.86 3.85
C LEU A 55 -21.49 19.37 3.17
N PRO A 56 -21.79 20.69 3.25
CA PRO A 56 -22.91 21.27 2.53
C PRO A 56 -22.84 21.01 1.02
N GLY A 57 -24.01 20.99 0.35
CA GLY A 57 -24.08 20.86 -1.11
C GLY A 57 -23.77 19.46 -1.62
N HIS A 58 -24.09 18.41 -0.85
CA HIS A 58 -23.87 17.00 -1.20
C HIS A 58 -22.40 16.59 -1.35
N LEU A 59 -21.49 17.40 -0.80
CA LEU A 59 -20.07 17.12 -0.78
C LEU A 59 -19.71 16.32 0.48
N ALA A 60 -18.60 15.62 0.44
CA ALA A 60 -18.01 14.99 1.60
C ALA A 60 -16.49 15.00 1.50
N ALA A 61 -15.81 15.21 2.62
CA ALA A 61 -14.39 14.93 2.74
C ALA A 61 -14.21 13.53 3.32
N TYR A 62 -13.23 12.77 2.82
CA TYR A 62 -12.95 11.43 3.33
C TYR A 62 -11.46 11.18 3.45
N ALA A 63 -11.12 10.28 4.37
CA ALA A 63 -9.80 9.70 4.50
C ALA A 63 -9.96 8.19 4.73
N THR A 64 -9.18 7.38 4.01
CA THR A 64 -9.21 5.92 4.12
C THR A 64 -7.79 5.38 4.18
N THR A 65 -7.62 4.29 4.90
CA THR A 65 -6.42 3.45 4.90
C THR A 65 -6.71 2.19 4.11
N ARG A 66 -5.68 1.60 3.51
CA ARG A 66 -5.77 0.39 2.70
C ARG A 66 -4.62 -0.54 3.02
N GLN A 67 -4.91 -1.84 3.04
CA GLN A 67 -3.94 -2.91 3.20
C GLN A 67 -4.11 -3.91 2.06
N LEU A 68 -3.02 -4.24 1.37
CA LEU A 68 -2.98 -5.25 0.32
C LEU A 68 -2.79 -6.64 0.91
N LEU A 69 -3.51 -7.59 0.33
CA LEU A 69 -3.49 -9.00 0.70
C LEU A 69 -2.84 -9.85 -0.41
N GLY A 70 -2.21 -10.94 0.02
CA GLY A 70 -1.57 -11.93 -0.86
C GLY A 70 -0.06 -11.92 -0.75
N GLN A 71 0.62 -12.35 -1.82
CA GLN A 71 2.09 -12.42 -1.85
C GLN A 71 2.76 -11.04 -1.91
N LEU A 72 2.08 -10.06 -2.50
CA LEU A 72 2.45 -8.66 -2.53
C LEU A 72 1.62 -7.94 -1.48
N GLN A 73 2.31 -7.48 -0.45
CA GLN A 73 1.74 -6.80 0.70
C GLN A 73 2.08 -5.33 0.63
N GLY A 74 1.33 -4.51 1.34
CA GLY A 74 1.62 -3.09 1.42
C GLY A 74 0.45 -2.30 1.97
N ALA A 75 0.78 -1.15 2.51
CA ALA A 75 -0.15 -0.24 3.14
C ALA A 75 -0.30 1.01 2.28
N GLY A 76 -1.47 1.62 2.36
CA GLY A 76 -1.74 2.86 1.68
C GLY A 76 -2.75 3.70 2.43
N TRP A 77 -2.83 4.95 2.01
CA TRP A 77 -3.88 5.86 2.43
C TRP A 77 -4.37 6.68 1.24
N GLU A 78 -5.59 7.15 1.37
CA GLU A 78 -6.27 7.97 0.38
C GLU A 78 -7.04 9.06 1.11
N ALA A 79 -6.90 10.30 0.67
CA ALA A 79 -7.69 11.43 1.17
C ALA A 79 -8.25 12.23 0.01
N GLY A 80 -9.49 12.69 0.13
CA GLY A 80 -10.13 13.39 -0.97
C GLY A 80 -11.51 13.92 -0.70
N LEU A 81 -12.17 14.32 -1.80
CA LEU A 81 -13.52 14.86 -1.82
C LEU A 81 -14.43 13.96 -2.64
N GLY A 82 -15.65 13.77 -2.16
CA GLY A 82 -16.73 13.06 -2.82
C GLY A 82 -17.94 13.96 -3.01
N TYR A 83 -18.77 13.63 -3.98
CA TYR A 83 -20.07 14.21 -4.24
C TYR A 83 -21.07 13.07 -4.42
N ALA A 84 -22.23 13.16 -3.76
CA ALA A 84 -23.25 12.12 -3.81
C ALA A 84 -24.63 12.70 -4.13
N ARG A 85 -25.25 12.29 -5.23
CA ARG A 85 -26.58 12.75 -5.64
C ARG A 85 -27.59 11.63 -5.64
N ASN A 86 -28.74 11.83 -4.99
CA ASN A 86 -29.83 10.87 -5.05
C ASN A 86 -30.45 10.84 -6.46
N LEU A 87 -30.39 9.66 -7.09
CA LEU A 87 -30.99 9.37 -8.39
C LEU A 87 -32.46 8.94 -8.27
N ARG A 88 -32.88 8.48 -7.09
CA ARG A 88 -34.24 7.98 -6.83
C ARG A 88 -34.88 8.77 -5.68
N PRO A 89 -35.59 9.87 -5.99
CA PRO A 89 -36.25 10.69 -4.97
C PRO A 89 -37.44 9.98 -4.30
N HIS A 90 -38.04 8.99 -4.97
CA HIS A 90 -39.15 8.20 -4.44
C HIS A 90 -38.68 6.75 -4.24
N GLY A 91 -38.68 6.27 -2.98
CA GLY A 91 -38.22 4.93 -2.60
C GLY A 91 -36.90 4.93 -1.83
N ARG A 92 -36.21 3.78 -1.78
CA ARG A 92 -34.90 3.67 -1.13
C ARG A 92 -33.86 4.50 -1.88
N PRO A 93 -33.14 5.43 -1.22
CA PRO A 93 -32.18 6.30 -1.87
C PRO A 93 -31.08 5.51 -2.59
N LEU A 94 -30.91 5.82 -3.88
CA LEU A 94 -29.82 5.33 -4.72
C LEU A 94 -28.95 6.53 -5.08
N LEU A 95 -27.74 6.58 -4.55
CA LEU A 95 -26.82 7.71 -4.70
C LEU A 95 -25.86 7.45 -5.86
N ALA A 96 -25.82 8.35 -6.83
CA ALA A 96 -24.68 8.44 -7.74
C ALA A 96 -23.53 9.13 -7.01
N ARG A 97 -22.36 8.51 -7.02
CA ARG A 97 -21.17 8.99 -6.32
C ARG A 97 -20.09 9.34 -7.35
N ALA A 98 -19.46 10.48 -7.14
CA ALA A 98 -18.25 10.87 -7.85
C ALA A 98 -17.22 11.35 -6.82
N GLY A 99 -15.95 11.14 -7.06
CA GLY A 99 -14.92 11.60 -6.15
C GLY A 99 -13.57 11.77 -6.80
N LEU A 100 -12.72 12.51 -6.11
CA LEU A 100 -11.33 12.68 -6.43
C LEU A 100 -10.52 12.53 -5.16
N GLY A 101 -9.48 11.71 -5.19
CA GLY A 101 -8.59 11.49 -4.05
C GLY A 101 -7.13 11.56 -4.45
N TYR A 102 -6.29 11.95 -3.50
CA TYR A 102 -4.87 11.68 -3.55
C TYR A 102 -4.61 10.36 -2.81
N LEU A 103 -3.90 9.46 -3.47
CA LEU A 103 -3.58 8.13 -2.98
C LEU A 103 -2.06 7.99 -2.88
N ARG A 104 -1.61 7.36 -1.79
CA ARG A 104 -0.25 6.82 -1.66
C ARG A 104 -0.36 5.36 -1.24
N GLN A 105 0.18 4.45 -2.06
CA GLN A 105 0.08 3.01 -1.85
C GLN A 105 1.46 2.36 -1.99
N SER A 106 1.91 1.63 -0.96
CA SER A 106 3.04 0.72 -1.09
C SER A 106 2.58 -0.65 -1.58
N SER A 107 3.41 -1.29 -2.39
CA SER A 107 3.24 -2.66 -2.85
C SER A 107 4.61 -3.32 -2.86
N GLY A 108 4.75 -4.44 -2.17
CA GLY A 108 6.06 -5.03 -1.94
C GLY A 108 6.04 -6.49 -1.58
N ARG A 109 7.22 -7.11 -1.73
CA ARG A 109 7.47 -8.50 -1.43
C ARG A 109 8.49 -8.58 -0.31
N ARG A 110 8.11 -9.23 0.79
CA ARG A 110 9.06 -9.67 1.82
C ARG A 110 10.03 -10.67 1.21
N LEU A 111 11.32 -10.41 1.35
CA LEU A 111 12.39 -11.24 0.82
C LEU A 111 12.87 -12.25 1.88
N GLY A 112 13.05 -11.81 3.12
CA GLY A 112 13.52 -12.68 4.18
C GLY A 112 13.76 -11.93 5.49
N THR A 113 14.15 -12.69 6.52
CA THR A 113 14.63 -12.14 7.79
C THR A 113 16.04 -12.64 8.02
N VAL A 114 16.92 -11.72 8.41
CA VAL A 114 18.35 -11.99 8.65
C VAL A 114 18.72 -11.56 10.07
N PRO A 115 19.70 -12.24 10.68
CA PRO A 115 20.27 -11.77 11.94
C PRO A 115 21.02 -10.45 11.72
N ASN A 116 20.97 -9.58 12.72
CA ASN A 116 21.78 -8.37 12.79
C ASN A 116 22.84 -8.53 13.89
N PRO A 117 24.11 -8.75 13.54
CA PRO A 117 25.19 -8.83 14.52
C PRO A 117 25.64 -7.46 15.03
N ASP A 118 25.13 -6.37 14.47
CA ASP A 118 25.57 -5.00 14.73
C ASP A 118 24.44 -4.18 15.37
N ALA A 119 24.49 -4.04 16.70
CA ALA A 119 23.49 -3.29 17.47
C ALA A 119 23.53 -1.76 17.18
N ASP A 120 24.61 -1.26 16.58
CA ASP A 120 24.79 0.14 16.22
C ASP A 120 24.58 0.38 14.71
N LEU A 121 24.01 -0.60 14.00
CA LEU A 121 23.74 -0.52 12.57
C LEU A 121 22.92 0.73 12.25
N ARG A 122 23.38 1.50 11.26
CA ARG A 122 22.64 2.62 10.68
C ARG A 122 22.51 2.45 9.19
N LEU A 123 21.28 2.49 8.71
CA LEU A 123 20.96 2.42 7.28
C LEU A 123 20.19 3.67 6.88
N ALA A 124 20.65 4.37 5.85
CA ALA A 124 20.07 5.65 5.41
C ALA A 124 19.85 6.66 6.58
N GLY A 125 20.74 6.67 7.56
CA GLY A 125 20.66 7.52 8.76
C GLY A 125 19.70 7.03 9.85
N THR A 126 18.99 5.92 9.63
CA THR A 126 18.08 5.32 10.62
C THR A 126 18.83 4.25 11.42
N PRO A 127 18.88 4.35 12.77
CA PRO A 127 19.43 3.29 13.60
C PRO A 127 18.53 2.04 13.54
N LEU A 128 19.15 0.87 13.56
CA LEU A 128 18.47 -0.43 13.58
C LEU A 128 19.23 -1.31 14.58
N ALA A 129 18.70 -1.44 15.78
CA ALA A 129 19.37 -2.13 16.89
C ALA A 129 18.83 -3.54 17.13
N ALA A 130 17.71 -3.91 16.50
CA ALA A 130 17.13 -5.24 16.69
C ALA A 130 18.01 -6.36 16.14
N ASP A 131 18.04 -7.50 16.86
CA ASP A 131 18.80 -8.71 16.50
C ASP A 131 18.35 -9.37 15.19
N GLN A 132 17.15 -9.03 14.70
CA GLN A 132 16.60 -9.56 13.46
C GLN A 132 16.00 -8.44 12.63
N LEU A 133 16.37 -8.42 11.35
CA LEU A 133 15.87 -7.45 10.39
C LEU A 133 15.13 -8.17 9.27
N THR A 134 13.97 -7.66 8.90
CA THR A 134 13.17 -8.14 7.79
C THR A 134 13.39 -7.25 6.58
N LEU A 135 13.80 -7.83 5.46
CA LEU A 135 14.02 -7.12 4.22
C LEU A 135 12.82 -7.32 3.30
N SER A 136 12.29 -6.23 2.79
CA SER A 136 11.15 -6.20 1.86
C SER A 136 11.47 -5.26 0.70
N LEU A 137 11.37 -5.77 -0.53
CA LEU A 137 11.46 -4.91 -1.72
C LEU A 137 10.09 -4.28 -1.95
N GLN A 138 10.02 -2.95 -2.01
CA GLN A 138 8.78 -2.20 -2.13
C GLN A 138 8.80 -1.18 -3.27
N ARG A 139 7.63 -0.95 -3.85
CA ARG A 139 7.32 0.15 -4.74
C ARG A 139 6.21 0.97 -4.12
N VAL A 140 6.46 2.26 -3.93
CA VAL A 140 5.51 3.24 -3.41
C VAL A 140 4.99 4.09 -4.56
N THR A 141 3.69 4.03 -4.81
CA THR A 141 3.01 4.76 -5.87
C THR A 141 2.15 5.86 -5.26
N SER A 142 2.33 7.08 -5.76
CA SER A 142 1.44 8.21 -5.50
C SER A 142 0.58 8.47 -6.75
N ALA A 143 -0.72 8.68 -6.58
CA ALA A 143 -1.64 8.87 -7.69
C ALA A 143 -2.79 9.82 -7.33
N LEU A 144 -3.35 10.47 -8.35
CA LEU A 144 -4.72 10.98 -8.26
C LEU A 144 -5.69 9.88 -8.66
N GLN A 145 -6.81 9.80 -7.96
CA GLN A 145 -7.83 8.78 -8.15
C GLN A 145 -9.20 9.44 -8.36
N PRO A 146 -9.54 9.83 -9.60
CA PRO A 146 -10.93 9.99 -9.96
C PRO A 146 -11.68 8.67 -9.76
N LYS A 147 -12.89 8.76 -9.18
CA LYS A 147 -13.76 7.61 -8.94
C LYS A 147 -15.21 7.92 -9.23
N LEU A 148 -15.92 6.90 -9.67
CA LEU A 148 -17.36 6.88 -9.87
C LEU A 148 -17.94 5.67 -9.15
N GLY A 149 -19.11 5.84 -8.57
CA GLY A 149 -19.71 4.78 -7.79
C GLY A 149 -21.20 4.94 -7.56
N LEU A 150 -21.74 3.95 -6.85
CA LEU A 150 -23.12 3.89 -6.45
C LEU A 150 -23.21 3.63 -4.94
N GLY A 151 -24.12 4.33 -4.29
CA GLY A 151 -24.50 4.11 -2.89
C GLY A 151 -25.95 3.66 -2.81
N LEU A 152 -26.23 2.63 -2.03
CA LEU A 152 -27.59 2.20 -1.71
C LEU A 152 -27.82 2.37 -0.22
N GLU A 153 -28.77 3.23 0.15
CA GLU A 153 -29.18 3.36 1.54
C GLU A 153 -29.94 2.09 1.95
N ILE A 154 -29.36 1.33 2.88
CA ILE A 154 -29.98 0.13 3.47
C ILE A 154 -30.88 0.55 4.63
N SER A 155 -30.42 1.51 5.42
CA SER A 155 -31.15 2.17 6.50
C SER A 155 -30.60 3.60 6.70
N HIS A 156 -31.26 4.39 7.55
CA HIS A 156 -30.80 5.75 7.87
C HIS A 156 -29.37 5.84 8.44
N HIS A 157 -28.78 4.72 8.85
CA HIS A 157 -27.42 4.65 9.40
C HIS A 157 -26.47 3.81 8.55
N TRP A 158 -26.94 3.14 7.50
CA TRP A 158 -26.12 2.16 6.77
C TRP A 158 -26.31 2.33 5.27
N GLU A 159 -25.21 2.51 4.55
CA GLU A 159 -25.17 2.62 3.09
C GLU A 159 -24.16 1.62 2.53
N ALA A 160 -24.60 0.76 1.61
CA ALA A 160 -23.68 -0.05 0.82
C ALA A 160 -23.14 0.77 -0.34
N VAL A 161 -21.83 0.74 -0.57
CA VAL A 161 -21.17 1.50 -1.62
C VAL A 161 -20.36 0.59 -2.52
N ALA A 162 -20.31 0.93 -3.81
CA ALA A 162 -19.43 0.34 -4.79
C ALA A 162 -18.81 1.45 -5.64
N ASP A 163 -17.49 1.56 -5.61
CA ASP A 163 -16.72 2.59 -6.30
C ASP A 163 -15.72 1.94 -7.27
N LEU A 164 -15.65 2.48 -8.49
CA LEU A 164 -14.61 2.20 -9.46
C LEU A 164 -13.71 3.43 -9.59
N GLY A 165 -12.44 3.26 -9.26
CA GLY A 165 -11.39 4.27 -9.37
C GLY A 165 -10.43 4.01 -10.52
N TYR A 166 -9.91 5.10 -11.08
CA TYR A 166 -8.82 5.07 -12.04
C TYR A 166 -7.60 5.81 -11.50
N LEU A 167 -6.43 5.18 -11.50
CA LEU A 167 -5.20 5.70 -10.90
C LEU A 167 -4.36 6.44 -11.95
N LEU A 168 -4.27 7.74 -11.77
CA LEU A 168 -3.40 8.65 -12.50
C LEU A 168 -2.10 8.80 -11.72
N SER A 169 -1.11 7.96 -12.04
CA SER A 169 0.18 7.94 -11.34
C SER A 169 0.86 9.29 -11.44
N LEU A 170 1.18 9.87 -10.29
CA LEU A 170 1.96 11.10 -10.14
C LEU A 170 3.46 10.78 -9.99
N GLY A 171 3.78 9.64 -9.41
CA GLY A 171 5.16 9.23 -9.19
C GLY A 171 5.26 7.85 -8.54
N THR A 172 6.37 7.18 -8.81
CA THR A 172 6.69 5.88 -8.22
C THR A 172 8.12 5.88 -7.73
N HIS A 173 8.33 5.43 -6.50
CA HIS A 173 9.66 5.27 -5.93
C HIS A 173 9.86 3.82 -5.51
N ASN A 174 11.05 3.30 -5.75
CA ASN A 174 11.42 1.93 -5.37
C ASN A 174 12.34 2.03 -4.16
N GLN A 175 12.07 1.20 -3.16
CA GLN A 175 12.84 1.17 -1.93
C GLN A 175 13.02 -0.25 -1.45
N LEU A 176 14.17 -0.50 -0.82
CA LEU A 176 14.34 -1.65 0.05
C LEU A 176 13.95 -1.19 1.46
N LEU A 177 12.89 -1.78 1.99
CA LEU A 177 12.44 -1.54 3.36
C LEU A 177 13.11 -2.58 4.27
N ILE A 178 13.80 -2.12 5.30
CA ILE A 178 14.39 -2.95 6.34
C ILE A 178 13.70 -2.64 7.65
N GLU A 179 12.95 -3.60 8.17
CA GLU A 179 12.15 -3.45 9.39
C GLU A 179 12.75 -4.27 10.52
N GLU A 180 12.84 -3.67 11.69
CA GLU A 180 13.15 -4.41 12.91
C GLU A 180 12.06 -5.44 13.21
N LYS A 181 12.47 -6.68 13.39
CA LYS A 181 11.57 -7.72 13.87
C LYS A 181 11.61 -7.74 15.39
N GLY A 182 10.75 -6.92 15.99
CA GLY A 182 10.55 -6.91 17.43
C GLY A 182 9.70 -8.10 17.91
N GLY A 183 9.92 -8.52 19.15
CA GLY A 183 9.00 -9.43 19.85
C GLY A 183 7.64 -8.76 20.11
N PHE A 184 6.67 -9.52 20.61
CA PHE A 184 5.29 -9.07 20.86
C PHE A 184 5.15 -7.80 21.73
N PHE A 185 6.22 -7.38 22.43
CA PHE A 185 6.27 -6.21 23.33
C PHE A 185 7.17 -5.06 22.83
N SER A 186 7.68 -5.12 21.60
CA SER A 186 8.54 -4.06 21.06
C SER A 186 7.67 -2.96 20.44
N PHE A 187 7.41 -1.90 21.21
CA PHE A 187 6.60 -0.75 20.77
C PHE A 187 7.36 0.26 19.89
N ASN A 188 8.69 0.14 19.80
CA ASN A 188 9.57 1.01 19.02
C ASN A 188 10.25 0.22 17.89
N GLN A 189 9.47 -0.39 16.99
CA GLN A 189 10.03 -1.00 15.78
C GLN A 189 10.43 0.11 14.82
N GLN A 190 11.72 0.16 14.49
CA GLN A 190 12.23 1.09 13.49
C GLN A 190 12.25 0.43 12.11
N ALA A 191 12.13 1.26 11.09
CA ALA A 191 12.20 0.85 9.71
C ALA A 191 13.08 1.82 8.93
N ALA A 192 14.07 1.29 8.21
CA ALA A 192 14.90 2.05 7.30
C ALA A 192 14.39 1.87 5.86
N GLU A 193 14.24 2.99 5.16
CA GLU A 193 13.87 3.02 3.75
C GLU A 193 15.10 3.37 2.90
N LEU A 194 15.67 2.38 2.19
CA LEU A 194 16.76 2.62 1.24
C LEU A 194 16.17 2.83 -0.14
N ALA A 195 16.20 4.07 -0.63
CA ALA A 195 15.83 4.37 -2.01
C ALA A 195 16.77 3.62 -2.98
N LEU A 196 16.20 2.95 -3.99
CA LEU A 196 16.95 2.19 -4.97
C LEU A 196 17.18 3.00 -6.26
N PRO A 197 18.39 2.97 -6.84
CA PRO A 197 19.58 2.25 -6.38
C PRO A 197 20.23 2.91 -5.14
N ALA A 198 20.82 2.10 -4.26
CA ALA A 198 21.55 2.54 -3.07
C ALA A 198 23.01 2.06 -3.10
N ALA A 199 23.93 2.77 -2.45
CA ALA A 199 25.33 2.35 -2.36
C ALA A 199 25.49 1.08 -1.50
N GLU A 200 24.63 0.92 -0.50
CA GLU A 200 24.71 -0.14 0.52
C GLU A 200 23.86 -1.37 0.16
N ALA A 201 23.07 -1.30 -0.92
CA ALA A 201 22.14 -2.36 -1.31
C ALA A 201 22.08 -2.56 -2.83
N GLN A 202 22.11 -3.83 -3.25
CA GLN A 202 21.93 -4.25 -4.63
C GLN A 202 20.75 -5.20 -4.71
N VAL A 203 19.88 -4.99 -5.70
CA VAL A 203 18.73 -5.85 -5.97
C VAL A 203 18.96 -6.54 -7.31
N PHE A 204 18.61 -7.81 -7.38
CA PHE A 204 18.66 -8.60 -8.60
C PHE A 204 17.29 -9.19 -8.92
N VAL A 205 16.93 -9.15 -10.20
CA VAL A 205 15.75 -9.82 -10.76
C VAL A 205 16.26 -10.79 -11.81
N ARG A 206 16.01 -12.09 -11.64
CA ARG A 206 16.60 -13.15 -12.49
C ARG A 206 18.12 -13.05 -12.60
N ASN A 207 18.79 -12.83 -11.47
CA ASN A 207 20.25 -12.67 -11.37
C ASN A 207 20.83 -11.49 -12.16
N GLN A 208 19.99 -10.52 -12.58
CA GLN A 208 20.44 -9.28 -13.22
C GLN A 208 20.21 -8.11 -12.27
N PRO A 209 21.18 -7.18 -12.12
CA PRO A 209 21.00 -5.98 -11.32
C PRO A 209 19.75 -5.20 -11.74
N ALA A 210 18.95 -4.79 -10.76
CA ALA A 210 17.71 -4.07 -10.96
C ALA A 210 17.58 -2.94 -9.93
N ALA A 211 16.99 -1.82 -10.34
CA ALA A 211 16.67 -0.71 -9.44
C ALA A 211 15.26 -0.80 -8.85
N ALA A 212 14.51 -1.87 -9.15
CA ALA A 212 13.10 -1.99 -8.80
C ALA A 212 12.59 -3.43 -8.80
N GLY A 213 11.49 -3.64 -8.07
CA GLY A 213 10.69 -4.85 -8.20
C GLY A 213 10.03 -4.97 -9.59
N PRO A 214 9.83 -6.20 -10.10
CA PRO A 214 9.23 -6.50 -11.40
C PRO A 214 7.71 -6.31 -11.44
N TRP A 215 7.08 -5.88 -10.35
CA TRP A 215 5.63 -5.68 -10.27
C TRP A 215 5.24 -4.22 -10.49
N GLN A 216 4.08 -3.99 -11.09
CA GLN A 216 3.52 -2.68 -11.34
C GLN A 216 2.07 -2.61 -10.89
N LEU A 217 1.74 -1.51 -10.23
CA LEU A 217 0.37 -1.19 -9.86
C LEU A 217 -0.38 -0.75 -11.14
N GLY A 218 -1.49 -1.39 -11.42
CA GLY A 218 -2.34 -1.09 -12.57
C GLY A 218 -3.23 0.13 -12.31
N HIS A 219 -4.00 0.52 -13.32
CA HIS A 219 -4.81 1.75 -13.23
C HIS A 219 -6.16 1.56 -12.56
N LEU A 220 -6.70 0.34 -12.50
CA LEU A 220 -8.06 0.12 -12.02
C LEU A 220 -8.07 -0.30 -10.55
N LEU A 221 -8.99 0.32 -9.80
CA LEU A 221 -9.26 0.01 -8.41
C LEU A 221 -10.76 -0.16 -8.22
N LEU A 222 -11.19 -1.36 -7.82
CA LEU A 222 -12.55 -1.65 -7.42
C LEU A 222 -12.62 -1.67 -5.90
N SER A 223 -13.61 -0.99 -5.33
CA SER A 223 -13.91 -1.00 -3.90
C SER A 223 -15.40 -1.24 -3.70
N VAL A 224 -15.73 -2.14 -2.78
CA VAL A 224 -17.08 -2.34 -2.27
C VAL A 224 -17.01 -2.20 -0.76
N GLY A 225 -18.02 -1.61 -0.16
CA GLY A 225 -17.99 -1.38 1.26
C GLY A 225 -19.28 -0.89 1.84
N VAL A 226 -19.17 -0.44 3.07
CA VAL A 226 -20.29 0.01 3.88
C VAL A 226 -19.89 1.29 4.61
N LEU A 227 -20.80 2.26 4.64
CA LEU A 227 -20.70 3.51 5.38
C LEU A 227 -21.73 3.53 6.50
N TYR A 228 -21.30 3.83 7.74
CA TYR A 228 -22.18 3.93 8.89
C TYR A 228 -21.85 5.05 9.88
#